data_AF-A0A357B253-F1
#
_entry.id   AF-A0A357B253-F1
#
_cell.length_a   1.000
_cell.length_b   1.000
_cell.length_c   1.000
_cell.angle_alpha   90.00
_cell.angle_beta   90.00
_cell.angle_gamma   90.00
#
_symmetry.space_group_name_H-M   'P 1'
#
loop_
_entity.id
_entity.type
_entity.pdbx_description
1 polymer ?
#
loop_
_entity_poly.entity_id
_entity_poly.type
_entity_poly.pdbx_seq_one_letter_code
_entity_poly.pdbx_strand_id
1 'polypeptide(L)'
;TCINQRPIVSVGDRVAEGDVIADGPSTSQGEISLGKNVLVGFMTWEGYNYEDAILISERLVMDDVFTSIHVEEYECDARDTKLGPEEITRDIPGVGDDALKYLDERGIISIGAEVRSGDILVGKVTPKGETDLTAEERLLRAIFGEKA
;
A
#
# COMPACT_ATOMS: atom_id res chain seq x y z
N THR A 1 4.57 -8.65 -4.83
CA THR A 1 5.61 -9.48 -4.16
C THR A 1 6.80 -8.62 -3.81
N CYS A 2 7.51 -8.93 -2.73
CA CYS A 2 8.72 -8.21 -2.31
C CYS A 2 9.99 -9.01 -2.67
N ILE A 3 10.99 -8.33 -3.24
CA ILE A 3 12.34 -8.88 -3.46
C ILE A 3 13.24 -8.28 -2.38
N ASN A 4 13.72 -9.13 -1.48
CA ASN A 4 14.62 -8.73 -0.40
C ASN A 4 15.75 -9.75 -0.29
N GLN A 5 16.93 -9.29 0.13
CA GLN A 5 18.08 -10.14 0.43
C GLN A 5 18.42 -10.05 1.91
N ARG A 6 18.66 -11.20 2.54
CA ARG A 6 19.01 -11.29 3.96
C ARG A 6 20.37 -11.96 4.10
N PRO A 7 21.36 -11.33 4.76
CA PRO A 7 22.64 -11.98 4.99
C PRO A 7 22.44 -13.22 5.86
N ILE A 8 23.14 -14.31 5.53
CA ILE A 8 23.12 -15.57 6.30
C ILE A 8 24.46 -15.86 6.98
N VAL A 9 25.45 -14.99 6.78
CA VAL A 9 26.78 -15.04 7.43
C VAL A 9 26.92 -13.96 8.49
N SER A 10 27.80 -14.21 9.45
CA SER A 10 28.15 -13.30 10.55
C SER A 10 29.56 -12.74 10.39
N VAL A 11 29.84 -11.63 11.08
CA VAL A 11 31.18 -11.05 11.11
C VAL A 11 32.16 -12.03 11.74
N GLY A 12 33.21 -12.38 10.99
CA GLY A 12 34.24 -13.33 11.41
C GLY A 12 34.13 -14.72 10.79
N ASP A 13 33.04 -15.00 10.06
CA ASP A 13 32.89 -16.25 9.33
C ASP A 13 33.93 -16.35 8.19
N ARG A 14 34.50 -17.54 8.03
CA ARG A 14 35.39 -17.84 6.90
C ARG A 14 34.54 -18.39 5.75
N VAL A 15 34.55 -17.69 4.62
CA VAL A 15 33.84 -18.08 3.40
C VAL A 15 34.82 -18.52 2.32
N ALA A 16 34.41 -19.48 1.51
CA ALA A 16 35.11 -19.96 0.33
C ALA A 16 34.44 -19.46 -0.97
N GLU A 17 35.14 -19.61 -2.09
CA GLU A 17 34.55 -19.33 -3.40
C GLU A 17 33.35 -20.25 -3.66
N GLY A 18 32.20 -19.65 -3.98
CA GLY A 18 30.95 -20.37 -4.23
C GLY A 18 30.01 -20.47 -3.03
N ASP A 19 30.43 -20.04 -1.84
CA ASP A 19 29.56 -20.03 -0.65
C ASP A 19 28.44 -18.99 -0.78
N VAL A 20 27.24 -19.38 -0.35
CA VAL A 20 26.08 -18.48 -0.28
C VAL A 20 26.23 -17.61 0.96
N ILE A 21 26.25 -16.28 0.75
CA ILE A 21 26.40 -15.30 1.84
C ILE A 21 25.10 -14.56 2.18
N ALA A 22 24.10 -14.64 1.32
CA ALA A 22 22.79 -14.04 1.53
C ALA A 22 21.69 -14.87 0.85
N ASP A 23 20.56 -14.99 1.52
CA ASP A 23 19.34 -15.54 0.95
C ASP A 23 18.56 -14.47 0.20
N GLY A 24 18.06 -14.81 -0.97
CA GLY A 24 17.13 -14.00 -1.74
C GLY A 24 15.66 -14.24 -1.37
N PRO A 25 14.71 -13.69 -2.17
CA PRO A 25 13.31 -14.01 -1.99
C PRO A 25 13.08 -15.52 -2.14
N SER A 26 12.24 -16.09 -1.28
CA SER A 26 11.87 -17.50 -1.30
C SER A 26 13.07 -18.46 -1.30
N THR A 27 14.14 -18.12 -0.58
CA THR A 27 15.32 -18.95 -0.36
C THR A 27 15.57 -19.08 1.14
N SER A 28 16.10 -20.22 1.58
CA SER A 28 16.55 -20.48 2.95
C SER A 28 17.85 -21.28 2.89
N GLN A 29 18.93 -20.70 3.41
CA GLN A 29 20.28 -21.28 3.40
C GLN A 29 20.76 -21.70 2.00
N GLY A 30 20.50 -20.86 0.99
CA GLY A 30 20.88 -21.11 -0.39
C GLY A 30 19.98 -22.10 -1.14
N GLU A 31 18.94 -22.64 -0.50
CA GLU A 31 17.97 -23.55 -1.12
C GLU A 31 16.61 -22.89 -1.34
N ILE A 32 15.89 -23.30 -2.38
CA ILE A 32 14.56 -22.80 -2.68
C ILE A 32 13.56 -23.13 -1.55
N SER A 33 12.81 -22.12 -1.10
CA SER A 33 11.85 -22.21 -0.01
C SER A 33 10.60 -21.39 -0.32
N LEU A 34 9.66 -22.02 -1.03
CA LEU A 34 8.40 -21.38 -1.49
C LEU A 34 7.30 -21.34 -0.41
N GLY A 35 7.48 -22.08 0.69
CA GLY A 35 6.46 -22.24 1.72
C GLY A 35 7.06 -22.70 3.04
N LYS A 36 6.23 -23.27 3.90
CA LYS A 36 6.63 -23.75 5.24
C LYS A 36 6.22 -25.19 5.44
N ASN A 37 7.08 -25.94 6.14
CA ASN A 37 6.74 -27.26 6.65
C ASN A 37 5.77 -27.09 7.82
N VAL A 38 4.63 -27.78 7.76
CA VAL A 38 3.60 -27.73 8.81
C VAL A 38 3.17 -29.14 9.21
N LEU A 39 2.71 -29.29 10.44
CA LEU A 39 2.12 -30.54 10.90
C LEU A 39 0.70 -30.67 10.36
N VAL A 40 0.43 -31.75 9.62
CA VAL A 40 -0.86 -32.00 8.97
C VAL A 40 -1.56 -33.20 9.62
N GLY A 41 -2.82 -33.02 10.00
CA GLY A 41 -3.70 -34.10 10.44
C GLY A 41 -4.65 -34.52 9.32
N PHE A 42 -4.59 -35.79 8.91
CA PHE A 42 -5.50 -36.34 7.91
C PHE A 42 -6.72 -36.95 8.60
N MET A 43 -7.77 -36.14 8.79
CA MET A 43 -9.04 -36.56 9.39
C MET A 43 -10.18 -35.65 8.93
N THR A 44 -11.43 -36.12 9.05
CA THR A 44 -12.60 -35.25 8.90
C THR A 44 -12.82 -34.44 10.17
N TRP A 45 -13.20 -33.17 10.04
CA TRP A 45 -13.44 -32.29 11.19
C TRP A 45 -14.72 -31.49 11.02
N GLU A 46 -15.82 -31.95 11.62
CA GLU A 46 -17.12 -31.28 11.70
C GLU A 46 -17.66 -30.69 10.37
N GLY A 47 -17.21 -31.21 9.23
CA GLY A 47 -17.57 -30.70 7.90
C GLY A 47 -16.81 -29.44 7.45
N TYR A 48 -15.92 -28.86 8.27
CA TYR A 48 -15.12 -27.69 7.89
C TYR A 48 -14.10 -27.97 6.78
N ASN A 49 -13.72 -29.23 6.61
CA ASN A 49 -12.88 -29.71 5.51
C ASN A 49 -13.67 -30.53 4.48
N TYR A 50 -14.93 -30.15 4.23
CA TYR A 50 -15.74 -30.75 3.17
C TYR A 50 -15.20 -30.38 1.78
N GLU A 51 -15.23 -31.35 0.85
CA GLU A 51 -14.63 -31.25 -0.48
C GLU A 51 -13.16 -30.81 -0.43
N ASP A 52 -12.84 -29.62 -0.95
CA ASP A 52 -11.47 -29.10 -1.07
C ASP A 52 -11.13 -28.05 0.01
N ALA A 53 -12.00 -27.89 1.01
CA ALA A 53 -11.78 -26.93 2.09
C ALA A 53 -10.63 -27.37 3.01
N ILE A 54 -9.76 -26.43 3.38
CA ILE A 54 -8.65 -26.65 4.30
C ILE A 54 -8.93 -25.92 5.61
N LEU A 55 -8.89 -26.67 6.71
CA LEU A 55 -8.91 -26.11 8.05
C LEU A 55 -7.48 -25.79 8.49
N ILE A 56 -7.24 -24.56 8.94
CA ILE A 56 -5.93 -24.12 9.45
C ILE A 56 -6.01 -23.85 10.95
N SER A 57 -4.91 -24.10 11.65
CA SER A 57 -4.79 -23.71 13.06
C SER A 57 -4.57 -22.20 13.15
N GLU A 58 -5.29 -21.52 14.05
CA GLU A 58 -5.08 -20.11 14.37
C GLU A 58 -3.63 -19.79 14.74
N ARG A 59 -2.90 -20.76 15.32
CA ARG A 59 -1.48 -20.64 15.65
C ARG A 59 -0.62 -20.27 14.42
N LEU A 60 -0.98 -20.75 13.23
CA LEU A 60 -0.24 -20.43 12.00
C LEU A 60 -0.32 -18.94 11.64
N VAL A 61 -1.40 -18.27 12.04
CA VAL A 61 -1.57 -16.82 11.88
C VAL A 61 -0.80 -16.08 12.97
N MET A 62 -0.90 -16.53 14.23
CA MET A 62 -0.20 -15.90 15.36
C MET A 62 1.33 -15.96 15.21
N ASP A 63 1.84 -17.04 14.63
CA ASP A 63 3.28 -17.28 14.44
C ASP A 63 3.79 -16.74 13.07
N ASP A 64 2.99 -15.97 12.34
CA ASP A 64 3.33 -15.37 11.02
C ASP A 64 3.85 -16.39 9.98
N VAL A 65 3.35 -17.64 10.00
CA VAL A 65 3.90 -18.75 9.21
C VAL A 65 3.67 -18.53 7.70
N PHE A 66 2.49 -18.05 7.33
CA PHE A 66 2.09 -17.81 5.95
C PHE A 66 1.90 -16.31 5.64
N THR A 67 2.71 -15.45 6.27
CA THR A 67 2.69 -14.00 6.04
C THR A 67 3.61 -13.62 4.88
N SER A 68 3.11 -12.78 3.95
CA SER A 68 3.87 -12.27 2.79
C SER A 68 3.77 -10.75 2.68
N ILE A 69 4.80 -10.13 2.09
CA ILE A 69 4.84 -8.68 1.84
C ILE A 69 4.55 -8.40 0.37
N HIS A 70 3.60 -7.50 0.14
CA HIS A 70 3.22 -7.01 -1.18
C HIS A 70 3.48 -5.51 -1.24
N VAL A 71 4.13 -5.07 -2.32
CA VAL A 71 4.41 -3.68 -2.60
C VAL A 71 3.71 -3.36 -3.91
N GLU A 72 2.89 -2.33 -3.88
CA GLU A 72 2.14 -1.81 -5.04
C GLU A 72 2.65 -0.41 -5.33
N GLU A 73 2.77 -0.09 -6.63
CA GLU A 73 3.20 1.22 -7.11
C GLU A 73 2.01 1.97 -7.67
N TYR A 74 1.79 3.19 -7.16
CA TYR A 74 0.75 4.09 -7.63
C TYR A 74 1.42 5.35 -8.16
N GLU A 75 1.18 5.67 -9.43
CA GLU A 75 1.75 6.82 -10.11
C GLU A 75 0.70 7.91 -10.34
N CYS A 76 1.11 9.17 -10.23
CA CYS A 76 0.28 10.33 -10.53
C CYS A 76 1.13 11.41 -11.22
N ASP A 77 0.68 11.83 -12.41
CA ASP A 77 1.30 12.92 -13.16
C ASP A 77 0.45 14.19 -13.07
N ALA A 78 1.14 15.34 -12.98
CA ALA A 78 0.57 16.65 -13.24
C ALA A 78 0.93 17.11 -14.66
N ARG A 79 -0.07 17.54 -15.44
CA ARG A 79 0.09 17.89 -16.85
C ARG A 79 -0.40 19.30 -17.15
N ASP A 80 0.14 19.89 -18.20
CA ASP A 80 -0.41 21.13 -18.76
C ASP A 80 -1.72 20.86 -19.49
N THR A 81 -2.79 21.52 -19.04
CA THR A 81 -4.10 21.47 -19.71
C THR A 81 -4.36 22.80 -20.41
N LYS A 82 -5.40 22.82 -21.27
CA LYS A 82 -5.83 24.05 -21.95
C LYS A 82 -6.34 25.13 -20.98
N LEU A 83 -6.80 24.72 -19.80
CA LEU A 83 -7.36 25.60 -18.78
C LEU A 83 -6.32 26.08 -17.77
N GLY A 84 -5.11 25.53 -17.85
CA GLY A 84 -3.99 25.80 -16.94
C GLY A 84 -3.21 24.53 -16.59
N PRO A 85 -2.04 24.67 -15.97
CA PRO A 85 -1.29 23.54 -15.44
C PRO A 85 -2.05 22.84 -14.31
N GLU A 86 -2.00 21.51 -14.26
CA GLU A 86 -2.32 20.79 -13.02
C GLU A 86 -1.21 21.01 -12.00
N GLU A 87 -1.58 21.12 -10.73
CA GLU A 87 -0.63 21.37 -9.64
C GLU A 87 -0.68 20.24 -8.62
N ILE A 88 0.50 19.83 -8.15
CA ILE A 88 0.60 18.95 -6.98
C ILE A 88 0.73 19.84 -5.76
N THR A 89 -0.26 19.78 -4.87
CA THR A 89 -0.37 20.64 -3.71
C THR A 89 -1.15 19.97 -2.59
N ARG A 90 -0.88 20.40 -1.35
CA ARG A 90 -1.68 20.03 -0.17
C ARG A 90 -3.00 20.80 -0.10
N ASP A 91 -3.10 21.91 -0.82
CA ASP A 91 -4.30 22.75 -0.85
C ASP A 91 -5.35 22.17 -1.81
N ILE A 92 -6.17 21.25 -1.31
CA ILE A 92 -7.18 20.54 -2.11
C ILE A 92 -8.58 21.06 -1.76
N PRO A 93 -9.30 21.68 -2.71
CA PRO A 93 -10.60 22.29 -2.43
C PRO A 93 -11.66 21.24 -2.07
N GLY A 94 -12.44 21.53 -1.02
CA GLY A 94 -13.53 20.65 -0.57
C GLY A 94 -13.08 19.41 0.22
N VAL A 95 -11.81 19.32 0.60
CA VAL A 95 -11.26 18.23 1.42
C VAL A 95 -11.02 18.72 2.85
N GLY A 96 -11.40 17.92 3.85
CA GLY A 96 -11.19 18.26 5.26
C GLY A 96 -9.76 17.97 5.74
N ASP A 97 -9.33 18.66 6.81
CA ASP A 97 -7.99 18.55 7.39
C ASP A 97 -7.58 17.12 7.75
N ASP A 98 -8.55 16.29 8.17
CA ASP A 98 -8.31 14.89 8.53
C ASP A 98 -7.79 14.05 7.36
N ALA A 99 -8.19 14.37 6.13
CA ALA A 99 -7.73 13.67 4.93
C ALA A 99 -6.35 14.18 4.47
N LEU A 100 -5.98 15.40 4.86
CA LEU A 100 -4.70 16.03 4.53
C LEU A 100 -3.63 15.78 5.61
N LYS A 101 -3.97 15.10 6.71
CA LYS A 101 -3.10 14.95 7.90
C LYS A 101 -1.74 14.31 7.62
N TYR A 102 -1.66 13.45 6.59
CA TYR A 102 -0.45 12.71 6.25
C TYR A 102 0.28 13.29 5.02
N LEU A 103 -0.28 14.31 4.38
CA LEU A 103 0.37 14.99 3.26
C LEU A 103 1.40 15.99 3.79
N ASP A 104 2.58 15.96 3.16
CA ASP A 104 3.62 16.96 3.37
C ASP A 104 3.24 18.32 2.75
N GLU A 105 4.12 19.31 2.91
CA GLU A 105 3.92 20.66 2.35
C GLU A 105 3.77 20.68 0.82
N ARG A 106 4.22 19.63 0.13
CA ARG A 106 4.15 19.48 -1.33
C ARG A 106 2.89 18.76 -1.78
N GLY A 107 2.05 18.27 -0.87
CA GLY A 107 0.88 17.46 -1.19
C GLY A 107 1.19 15.99 -1.46
N ILE A 108 2.31 15.47 -0.96
CA ILE A 108 2.74 14.07 -1.12
C ILE A 108 2.64 13.36 0.23
N ILE A 109 2.14 12.12 0.24
CA ILE A 109 2.05 11.30 1.45
C ILE A 109 3.43 11.10 2.11
N SER A 110 3.47 11.24 3.43
CA SER A 110 4.70 11.05 4.20
C SER A 110 5.13 9.57 4.24
N ILE A 111 6.43 9.31 4.08
CA ILE A 111 6.98 7.96 4.17
C ILE A 111 6.73 7.40 5.59
N GLY A 112 6.11 6.21 5.66
CA GLY A 112 5.75 5.55 6.91
C GLY A 112 4.34 5.86 7.41
N ALA A 113 3.54 6.63 6.67
CA ALA A 113 2.12 6.80 6.98
C ALA A 113 1.33 5.51 6.71
N GLU A 114 0.43 5.15 7.62
CA GLU A 114 -0.56 4.10 7.39
C GLU A 114 -1.72 4.67 6.58
N VAL A 115 -2.00 4.07 5.43
CA VAL A 115 -3.05 4.50 4.50
C VAL A 115 -4.10 3.41 4.33
N ARG A 116 -5.34 3.83 4.11
CA ARG A 116 -6.50 2.98 3.86
C ARG A 116 -7.14 3.35 2.52
N SER A 117 -8.07 2.51 2.09
CA SER A 117 -8.88 2.79 0.90
C SER A 117 -9.59 4.14 1.05
N GLY A 118 -9.37 5.03 0.09
CA GLY A 118 -9.93 6.39 0.07
C GLY A 118 -8.98 7.48 0.59
N ASP A 119 -7.84 7.13 1.18
CA ASP A 119 -6.84 8.12 1.59
C ASP A 119 -6.10 8.72 0.38
N ILE A 120 -5.72 9.99 0.50
CA ILE A 120 -5.05 10.74 -0.57
C ILE A 120 -3.55 10.47 -0.49
N LEU A 121 -2.98 9.87 -1.55
CA LEU A 121 -1.54 9.63 -1.67
C LEU A 121 -0.80 10.84 -2.26
N VAL A 122 -1.42 11.50 -3.24
CA VAL A 122 -0.90 12.69 -3.91
C VAL A 122 -2.05 13.66 -4.14
N GLY A 123 -1.94 14.87 -3.61
CA GLY A 123 -2.89 15.95 -3.83
C GLY A 123 -2.67 16.58 -5.18
N LYS A 124 -3.53 16.26 -6.16
CA LYS A 124 -3.51 16.87 -7.50
C LYS A 124 -4.74 17.74 -7.70
N VAL A 125 -4.52 19.00 -8.07
CA VAL A 125 -5.58 19.97 -8.39
C VAL A 125 -5.52 20.28 -9.88
N THR A 126 -6.66 20.11 -10.56
CA THR A 126 -6.82 20.46 -11.97
C THR A 126 -7.65 21.74 -12.07
N PRO A 127 -7.18 22.76 -12.83
CA PRO A 127 -7.95 23.98 -13.03
C PRO A 127 -9.26 23.67 -13.73
N LYS A 128 -10.37 24.08 -13.12
CA LYS A 128 -11.71 23.96 -13.70
C LYS A 128 -11.99 25.18 -14.56
N GLY A 129 -12.54 24.96 -15.76
CA GLY A 129 -13.03 26.04 -16.60
C GLY A 129 -14.23 26.70 -15.94
N GLU A 130 -14.50 27.97 -16.27
CA GLU A 130 -15.75 28.62 -15.89
C GLU A 130 -16.93 27.87 -16.53
N THR A 131 -17.56 26.98 -15.78
CA THR A 131 -18.91 26.51 -16.08
C THR A 131 -19.88 27.57 -15.58
N ASP A 132 -20.81 28.00 -16.44
CA ASP A 132 -21.97 28.77 -16.00
C ASP A 132 -22.67 28.00 -14.88
N LEU A 133 -22.54 28.51 -13.65
CA LEU A 133 -23.19 27.93 -12.48
C LEU A 133 -24.69 27.91 -12.72
N THR A 134 -25.34 26.79 -12.43
CA THR A 134 -26.80 26.71 -12.50
C THR A 134 -27.43 27.71 -11.51
N ALA A 135 -28.71 28.05 -11.70
CA ALA A 135 -29.40 28.97 -10.79
C ALA A 135 -29.38 28.44 -9.34
N GLU A 136 -29.42 27.12 -9.19
CA GLU A 136 -29.33 26.37 -7.94
C GLU A 136 -27.94 26.51 -7.29
N GLU A 137 -26.86 26.36 -8.06
CA GLU A 137 -25.48 26.52 -7.56
C GLU A 137 -25.16 27.98 -7.21
N ARG A 138 -25.66 28.95 -8.00
CA ARG A 138 -25.57 30.38 -7.67
C ARG A 138 -26.27 30.70 -6.36
N LEU A 139 -27.45 30.11 -6.13
CA LEU A 139 -28.19 30.29 -4.88
C LEU A 139 -27.45 29.66 -3.70
N LEU A 140 -26.91 28.44 -3.86
CA LEU A 140 -26.06 27.78 -2.86
C LEU A 140 -24.84 28.64 -2.51
N ARG A 141 -24.13 29.18 -3.50
CA ARG A 141 -22.96 30.04 -3.29
C ARG A 141 -23.33 31.37 -2.62
N ALA A 142 -24.50 31.93 -2.91
CA ALA A 142 -25.00 33.14 -2.26
C ALA A 142 -25.42 32.91 -0.79
N ILE A 143 -25.94 31.73 -0.47
CA ILE A 143 -26.39 31.37 0.89
C ILE A 143 -25.23 30.95 1.77
N PHE A 144 -24.31 30.12 1.26
CA PHE A 144 -23.21 29.57 2.05
C PHE A 144 -21.92 30.39 1.99
N GLY A 145 -21.80 31.30 1.02
CA GLY A 145 -20.61 32.13 0.82
C GLY A 145 -19.39 31.31 0.39
N GLU A 146 -18.48 31.91 -0.36
CA GLU A 146 -17.14 31.33 -0.54
C GLU A 146 -16.50 31.13 0.83
N LYS A 147 -16.24 29.88 1.21
CA LYS A 147 -15.36 29.54 2.31
C LYS A 147 -14.49 28.36 1.94
N ALA A 148 -13.18 28.65 1.99
CA ALA A 148 -12.01 27.83 1.66
C ALA A 148 -11.85 27.60 0.15
#